data_AF-A0A8H6MTZ5-F1
#
_entry.id   AF-A0A8H6MTZ5-F1
#
_cell.length_a   1.000
_cell.length_b   1.000
_cell.length_c   1.000
_cell.angle_alpha   90.00
_cell.angle_beta   90.00
_cell.angle_gamma   90.00
#
_symmetry.space_group_name_H-M   'P 1'
#
loop_
_entity.id
_entity.type
_entity.pdbx_description
1 polymer ?
#
loop_
_entity_poly.entity_id
_entity_poly.type
_entity_poly.pdbx_seq_one_letter_code
_entity_poly.pdbx_strand_id
1 'polypeptide(L)'
;MEPFVHNAQYSIIICTSCKYAVVTNEAAAHLRNHHRSISNKVRVQVAKVVGDIPDIIQSQAELQSFPYPDATVEPIGHIAPPQTDGLRCQACRYVCRRVRNMQEHCRVEHGWKNEWQKGGNVRSKARAPREVPWTTGVPCQRFFPSRAGSRWFEVGRGQTLAGNSGSAEPGTDDAAWFVALHDEQEQRFEAGGREE
;
A
#
# COMPACT_ATOMS: atom_id res chain seq x y z
N MET A 1 2.96 18.70 21.58
CA MET A 1 2.26 18.62 20.28
C MET A 1 1.49 17.31 20.12
N GLU A 2 1.19 16.58 21.19
CA GLU A 2 0.44 15.31 21.07
C GLU A 2 -0.90 15.52 20.36
N PRO A 3 -1.30 14.64 19.43
CA PRO A 3 -0.67 13.37 19.05
C PRO A 3 0.33 13.46 17.87
N PHE A 4 0.79 14.65 17.49
CA PHE A 4 1.70 14.83 16.36
C PHE A 4 3.18 14.73 16.75
N VAL A 5 3.94 14.04 15.92
CA VAL A 5 5.42 14.09 15.88
C VAL A 5 5.86 14.72 14.56
N HIS A 6 6.87 15.58 14.61
CA HIS A 6 7.46 16.17 13.41
C HIS A 6 8.52 15.23 12.85
N ASN A 7 8.41 14.89 11.56
CA ASN A 7 9.45 14.21 10.82
C ASN A 7 10.18 15.23 9.94
N ALA A 8 11.30 15.74 10.45
CA ALA A 8 12.11 16.77 9.80
C ALA A 8 12.74 16.31 8.48
N GLN A 9 12.99 15.00 8.30
CA GLN A 9 13.57 14.48 7.05
C GLN A 9 12.64 14.68 5.85
N TYR A 10 11.33 14.64 6.09
CA TYR A 10 10.32 14.77 5.04
C TYR A 10 9.43 16.00 5.22
N SER A 11 9.75 16.90 6.16
CA SER A 11 8.97 18.11 6.42
C SER A 11 7.47 17.88 6.63
N ILE A 12 7.10 16.84 7.38
CA ILE A 12 5.70 16.46 7.63
C ILE A 12 5.45 16.21 9.12
N ILE A 13 4.20 16.37 9.54
CA ILE A 13 3.73 15.86 10.83
C ILE A 13 3.08 14.49 10.67
N ILE A 14 3.32 13.61 11.64
CA ILE A 14 2.74 12.27 11.71
C ILE A 14 1.88 12.18 12.96
N CYS A 15 0.63 11.75 12.80
CA CYS A 15 -0.23 11.44 13.93
C CYS A 15 0.14 10.06 14.49
N THR A 16 0.67 10.01 15.71
CA THR A 16 1.20 8.77 16.31
C THR A 16 0.09 7.77 16.68
N SER A 17 -1.14 8.23 16.87
CA SER A 17 -2.31 7.39 17.12
C SER A 17 -2.93 6.85 15.83
N CYS A 18 -3.02 7.67 14.78
CA CYS A 18 -3.60 7.24 13.51
C CYS A 18 -2.61 6.57 12.56
N LYS A 19 -1.31 6.69 12.85
CA LYS A 19 -0.21 6.07 12.10
C LYS A 19 -0.13 6.52 10.64
N TYR A 20 -0.36 7.81 10.38
CA TYR A 20 -0.17 8.42 9.06
C TYR A 20 0.18 9.90 9.15
N ALA A 21 0.75 10.43 8.07
CA ALA A 21 1.12 11.83 7.92
C ALA A 21 -0.09 12.72 7.61
N VAL A 22 -0.05 13.95 8.09
CA VAL A 22 -1.07 14.98 7.89
C VAL A 22 -0.38 16.27 7.47
N VAL A 23 -0.95 17.01 6.52
CA VAL A 23 -0.44 18.35 6.19
C VAL A 23 -0.93 19.35 7.25
N THR A 24 -0.15 20.37 7.58
CA THR A 24 -0.44 21.18 8.77
C THR A 24 -1.77 21.94 8.68
N ASN A 25 -2.19 22.38 7.49
CA ASN A 25 -3.50 23.01 7.27
C ASN A 25 -4.68 22.06 7.55
N GLU A 26 -4.47 20.74 7.46
CA GLU A 26 -5.47 19.72 7.78
C GLU A 26 -5.40 19.26 9.24
N ALA A 27 -4.42 19.69 10.03
CA ALA A 27 -4.22 19.23 11.41
C ALA A 27 -5.44 19.48 12.30
N ALA A 28 -6.00 20.69 12.30
CA ALA A 28 -7.19 21.01 13.09
C ALA A 28 -8.41 20.15 12.69
N ALA A 29 -8.59 19.94 11.38
CA ALA A 29 -9.66 19.11 10.84
C ALA A 29 -9.48 17.62 11.20
N HIS A 30 -8.25 17.12 11.10
CA HIS A 30 -7.88 15.78 11.52
C HIS A 30 -8.19 15.55 13.01
N LEU A 31 -7.75 16.44 13.89
CA LEU A 31 -8.03 16.34 15.33
C LEU A 31 -9.53 16.36 15.62
N ARG A 32 -10.31 17.19 14.92
CA ARG A 32 -11.77 17.21 15.08
C ARG A 32 -12.44 15.89 14.70
N ASN A 33 -11.97 15.23 13.65
CA ASN A 33 -12.62 14.04 13.10
C ASN A 33 -12.17 12.76 13.80
N HIS A 34 -10.89 12.66 14.15
CA HIS A 34 -10.26 11.44 14.68
C HIS A 34 -9.91 11.52 16.18
N HIS A 35 -9.88 12.73 16.77
CA HIS A 35 -9.54 12.97 18.18
C HIS A 35 -10.61 13.80 18.89
N ARG A 36 -11.84 13.27 18.93
CA ARG A 36 -13.03 13.97 19.46
C ARG A 36 -12.87 14.40 20.93
N SER A 37 -12.07 13.69 21.71
CA SER A 37 -11.77 14.00 23.12
C SER A 37 -10.93 15.27 23.31
N ILE A 38 -10.20 15.73 22.28
CA ILE A 38 -9.39 16.94 22.36
C ILE A 38 -10.31 18.17 22.23
N SER A 39 -10.24 19.11 23.16
CA SER A 39 -11.08 20.31 23.14
C SER A 39 -10.74 21.25 21.98
N ASN A 40 -11.70 22.07 21.53
CA ASN A 40 -11.49 23.00 20.42
C ASN A 40 -10.29 23.95 20.67
N LYS A 41 -10.16 24.50 21.89
CA LYS A 41 -9.04 25.35 22.29
C LYS A 41 -7.69 24.66 22.09
N VAL A 42 -7.57 23.39 22.49
CA VAL A 42 -6.34 22.62 22.30
C VAL A 42 -6.11 22.32 20.82
N ARG A 43 -7.14 22.01 20.03
CA ARG A 43 -7.00 21.78 18.58
C ARG A 43 -6.44 23.01 17.87
N VAL A 44 -6.95 24.20 18.17
CA VAL A 44 -6.48 25.46 17.57
C VAL A 44 -5.03 25.72 17.99
N GLN A 45 -4.70 25.52 19.26
CA GLN A 45 -3.32 25.70 19.74
C GLN A 45 -2.35 24.73 19.07
N VAL A 46 -2.69 23.44 18.97
CA VAL A 46 -1.84 22.43 18.32
C VAL A 46 -1.68 22.76 16.83
N ALA A 47 -2.76 23.11 16.13
CA ALA A 47 -2.71 23.49 14.72
C ALA A 47 -1.80 24.70 14.48
N LYS A 48 -1.84 25.70 15.36
CA LYS A 48 -0.92 26.85 15.30
C LYS A 48 0.53 26.40 15.49
N VAL A 49 0.82 25.64 16.55
CA VAL A 49 2.19 25.18 16.85
C VAL A 49 2.78 24.34 15.70
N VAL A 50 1.99 23.45 15.07
CA VAL A 50 2.50 22.68 13.93
C VAL A 50 2.63 23.51 12.65
N GLY A 51 1.80 24.53 12.47
CA GLY A 51 1.88 25.46 11.33
C GLY A 51 3.09 26.39 11.41
N ASP A 52 3.55 26.70 12.62
CA ASP A 52 4.72 27.56 12.88
C ASP A 52 6.07 26.81 12.72
N ILE A 53 6.06 25.51 12.40
CA ILE A 53 7.29 24.73 12.16
C ILE A 53 7.93 25.20 10.84
N PRO A 54 9.23 25.60 10.84
CA PRO A 54 9.92 26.01 9.61
C PRO A 54 9.94 24.90 8.56
N ASP A 55 9.82 25.29 7.28
CA ASP A 55 9.94 24.42 6.11
C ASP A 55 8.99 23.21 6.07
N ILE A 56 7.90 23.26 6.86
CA ILE A 56 6.92 22.19 6.92
C ILE A 56 5.92 22.26 5.78
N ILE A 57 5.50 21.10 5.29
CA ILE A 57 4.49 21.00 4.24
C ILE A 57 3.11 21.34 4.80
N GLN A 58 2.53 22.40 4.26
CA GLN A 58 1.29 22.96 4.77
C GLN A 58 0.06 22.44 4.02
N SER A 59 0.19 22.16 2.73
CA SER A 59 -0.96 21.90 1.86
C SER A 59 -0.83 20.66 0.98
N GLN A 60 -1.97 20.21 0.44
CA GLN A 60 -2.02 19.14 -0.56
C GLN A 60 -1.37 19.54 -1.89
N ALA A 61 -1.26 20.84 -2.19
CA ALA A 61 -0.62 21.33 -3.40
C ALA A 61 0.90 21.17 -3.33
N GLU A 62 1.51 21.47 -2.18
CA GLU A 62 2.95 21.26 -1.93
C GLU A 62 3.34 19.78 -1.98
N LEU A 63 2.41 18.86 -1.72
CA LEU A 63 2.66 17.43 -1.85
C LEU A 63 2.91 16.96 -3.29
N GLN A 64 2.56 17.77 -4.30
CA GLN A 64 2.82 17.40 -5.70
C GLN A 64 4.32 17.26 -6.00
N SER A 65 5.16 18.03 -5.31
CA SER A 65 6.63 17.97 -5.41
C SER A 65 7.27 17.25 -4.22
N PHE A 66 6.50 16.44 -3.48
CA PHE A 66 7.00 15.75 -2.28
C PHE A 66 8.11 14.75 -2.61
N PRO A 67 9.29 14.85 -1.97
CA PRO A 67 10.38 13.89 -2.19
C PRO A 67 10.07 12.57 -1.47
N TYR A 68 9.62 11.58 -2.23
CA TYR A 68 9.42 10.24 -1.70
C TYR A 68 10.76 9.55 -1.38
N PRO A 69 10.80 8.71 -0.32
CA PRO A 69 12.02 8.02 0.10
C PRO A 69 12.57 7.10 -1.01
N ASP A 70 13.88 6.89 -0.99
CA ASP A 70 14.49 5.82 -1.79
C ASP A 70 14.15 4.45 -1.22
N ALA A 71 14.20 3.40 -2.03
CA ALA A 71 13.77 2.07 -1.65
C ALA A 71 14.63 1.43 -0.55
N THR A 72 15.85 1.92 -0.35
CA THR A 72 16.79 1.40 0.66
C THR A 72 16.57 1.99 2.05
N VAL A 73 15.64 2.95 2.22
CA VAL A 73 15.40 3.52 3.56
C VAL A 73 14.83 2.47 4.50
N GLU A 74 15.25 2.52 5.75
CA GLU A 74 14.62 1.78 6.83
C GLU A 74 13.14 2.13 6.93
N PRO A 75 12.30 1.19 7.41
CA PRO A 75 10.90 1.46 7.74
C PRO A 75 10.74 2.73 8.58
N ILE A 76 9.95 3.67 8.07
CA ILE A 76 9.73 4.95 8.73
C ILE A 76 8.83 4.73 9.94
N GLY A 77 9.30 5.20 11.09
CA GLY A 77 8.57 5.12 12.36
C GLY A 77 7.31 5.98 12.38
N HIS A 78 6.45 5.72 13.38
CA HIS A 78 5.20 6.45 13.68
C HIS A 78 4.09 6.41 12.61
N ILE A 79 4.38 5.99 11.37
CA ILE A 79 3.37 5.62 10.37
C ILE A 79 3.01 4.13 10.46
N ALA A 80 2.06 3.69 9.62
CA ALA A 80 1.66 2.30 9.56
C ALA A 80 2.85 1.39 9.23
N PRO A 81 2.93 0.18 9.83
CA PRO A 81 4.04 -0.74 9.58
C PRO A 81 4.12 -1.13 8.10
N PRO A 82 5.32 -1.49 7.61
CA PRO A 82 5.49 -1.97 6.24
C PRO A 82 4.53 -3.10 5.90
N GLN A 83 3.93 -2.99 4.72
CA GLN A 83 3.09 -4.03 4.13
C GLN A 83 3.99 -4.91 3.25
N THR A 84 3.79 -6.23 3.30
CA THR A 84 4.64 -7.20 2.60
C THR A 84 4.09 -7.60 1.23
N ASP A 85 2.87 -7.19 0.89
CA ASP A 85 2.19 -7.48 -0.39
C ASP A 85 2.44 -6.40 -1.46
N GLY A 86 3.52 -5.63 -1.33
CA GLY A 86 3.89 -4.60 -2.29
C GLY A 86 4.25 -5.19 -3.65
N LEU A 87 3.88 -4.45 -4.70
CA LEU A 87 4.24 -4.67 -6.09
C LEU A 87 5.08 -3.47 -6.55
N ARG A 88 6.28 -3.74 -7.03
CA ARG A 88 7.19 -2.71 -7.54
C ARG A 88 7.44 -2.88 -9.02
N CYS A 89 7.25 -1.82 -9.80
CA CYS A 89 7.64 -1.84 -11.20
C CYS A 89 9.16 -2.04 -11.37
N GLN A 90 9.58 -2.89 -12.29
CA GLN A 90 11.01 -3.11 -12.54
C GLN A 90 11.63 -1.98 -13.37
N ALA A 91 10.83 -1.26 -14.16
CA ALA A 91 11.30 -0.19 -15.04
C ALA A 91 11.37 1.19 -14.37
N CYS A 92 10.65 1.40 -13.27
CA CYS A 92 10.64 2.69 -12.56
C CYS A 92 10.39 2.56 -11.05
N ARG A 93 10.31 3.68 -10.33
CA ARG A 93 10.10 3.73 -8.86
C ARG A 93 8.64 3.61 -8.42
N TYR A 94 7.74 3.15 -9.29
CA TYR A 94 6.32 3.00 -8.94
C TYR A 94 6.09 1.77 -8.08
N VAL A 95 5.35 1.95 -6.98
CA VAL A 95 4.93 0.89 -6.07
C VAL A 95 3.43 0.99 -5.83
N CYS A 96 2.76 -0.16 -5.83
CA CYS A 96 1.36 -0.26 -5.42
C CYS A 96 1.13 -1.64 -4.77
N ARG A 97 -0.09 -1.93 -4.31
CA ARG A 97 -0.40 -3.24 -3.71
C ARG A 97 -1.37 -4.09 -4.53
N ARG A 98 -2.03 -3.49 -5.52
CA ARG A 98 -3.06 -4.16 -6.33
C ARG A 98 -2.51 -4.48 -7.71
N VAL A 99 -2.57 -5.74 -8.11
CA VAL A 99 -2.08 -6.20 -9.43
C VAL A 99 -2.72 -5.42 -10.57
N ARG A 100 -4.03 -5.14 -10.50
CA ARG A 100 -4.73 -4.31 -11.50
C ARG A 100 -4.07 -2.95 -11.69
N ASN A 101 -3.69 -2.27 -10.61
CA ASN A 101 -3.06 -0.96 -10.67
C ASN A 101 -1.65 -1.05 -11.27
N MET A 102 -0.90 -2.11 -10.93
CA MET A 102 0.43 -2.33 -11.51
C MET A 102 0.35 -2.64 -13.01
N GLN A 103 -0.60 -3.47 -13.43
CA GLN A 103 -0.84 -3.77 -14.85
C GLN A 103 -1.20 -2.50 -15.63
N GLU A 104 -2.09 -1.68 -15.08
CA GLU A 104 -2.48 -0.40 -15.68
C GLU A 104 -1.27 0.54 -15.80
N HIS A 105 -0.49 0.68 -14.74
CA HIS A 105 0.75 1.45 -14.73
C HIS A 105 1.74 0.96 -15.80
N CYS A 106 2.09 -0.34 -15.81
CA CYS A 106 3.02 -0.89 -16.79
C CYS A 106 2.51 -0.73 -18.23
N ARG A 107 1.19 -0.85 -18.45
CA ARG A 107 0.58 -0.65 -19.77
C ARG A 107 0.69 0.81 -20.24
N VAL A 108 0.38 1.76 -19.37
CA VAL A 108 0.33 3.20 -19.71
C VAL A 108 1.73 3.81 -19.79
N GLU A 109 2.57 3.56 -18.79
CA GLU A 109 3.88 4.22 -18.66
C GLU A 109 5.00 3.49 -19.42
N HIS A 110 4.84 2.18 -19.65
CA HIS A 110 5.89 1.35 -20.25
C HIS A 110 5.41 0.58 -21.48
N GLY A 111 4.17 0.82 -21.95
CA GLY A 111 3.62 0.16 -23.13
C GLY A 111 3.47 -1.37 -22.99
N TRP A 112 3.50 -1.89 -21.76
CA TRP A 112 3.43 -3.33 -21.52
C TRP A 112 2.10 -3.91 -22.02
N LYS A 113 2.20 -5.01 -22.77
CA LYS A 113 1.05 -5.76 -23.27
C LYS A 113 0.99 -7.10 -22.57
N ASN A 114 -0.18 -7.43 -22.05
CA ASN A 114 -0.41 -8.73 -21.46
C ASN A 114 -0.46 -9.77 -22.59
N GLU A 115 0.51 -10.68 -22.60
CA GLU A 115 0.56 -11.80 -23.56
C GLU A 115 -0.61 -12.79 -23.36
N TRP A 116 -1.23 -12.76 -22.18
CA TRP A 116 -2.41 -13.53 -21.86
C TRP A 116 -3.68 -12.82 -22.32
N GLN A 117 -4.00 -12.99 -23.59
CA GLN A 117 -5.31 -12.62 -24.12
C GLN A 117 -6.37 -13.67 -23.74
N LYS A 118 -7.63 -13.21 -23.67
CA LYS A 118 -8.80 -14.02 -23.35
C LYS A 118 -8.95 -15.12 -24.43
N GLY A 119 -8.98 -16.39 -24.01
CA GLY A 119 -9.09 -17.56 -24.91
C GLY A 119 -7.88 -18.51 -24.84
N GLY A 120 -8.11 -19.80 -25.11
CA GLY A 120 -7.12 -20.87 -25.03
C GLY A 120 -7.21 -21.73 -23.76
N ASN A 121 -6.37 -22.77 -23.68
CA ASN A 121 -6.39 -23.73 -22.56
C ASN A 121 -5.89 -23.08 -21.26
N VAL A 122 -6.83 -22.60 -20.44
CA VAL A 122 -6.59 -21.92 -19.15
C VAL A 122 -5.71 -22.75 -18.22
N ARG A 123 -5.88 -24.08 -18.23
CA ARG A 123 -5.16 -25.03 -17.37
C ARG A 123 -3.69 -25.16 -17.74
N SER A 124 -3.39 -25.26 -19.04
CA SER A 124 -2.01 -25.27 -19.55
C SER A 124 -1.31 -23.94 -19.26
N LYS A 125 -1.99 -22.84 -19.52
CA LYS A 125 -1.40 -21.51 -19.35
C LYS A 125 -1.20 -21.12 -17.88
N ALA A 126 -1.98 -21.66 -16.93
CA ALA A 126 -1.83 -21.39 -15.49
C ALA A 126 -0.59 -22.04 -14.87
N ARG A 127 -0.06 -23.11 -15.49
CA ARG A 127 1.13 -23.84 -15.04
C ARG A 127 2.45 -23.19 -15.49
N ALA A 128 2.41 -22.28 -16.46
CA ALA A 128 3.61 -21.60 -16.94
C ALA A 128 4.04 -20.50 -15.97
N PRO A 129 5.35 -20.37 -15.63
CA PRO A 129 5.84 -19.25 -14.86
C PRO A 129 5.51 -17.94 -15.58
N ARG A 130 4.88 -17.01 -14.86
CA ARG A 130 4.47 -15.72 -15.38
C ARG A 130 5.63 -14.74 -15.25
N GLU A 131 6.29 -14.44 -16.35
CA GLU A 131 7.18 -13.27 -16.39
C GLU A 131 6.33 -12.00 -16.38
N VAL A 132 6.33 -11.32 -15.23
CA VAL A 132 5.64 -10.05 -15.03
C VAL A 132 6.66 -8.93 -14.87
N PRO A 133 6.38 -7.71 -15.37
CA PRO A 133 7.32 -6.58 -15.34
C PRO A 133 7.41 -5.89 -13.96
N TRP A 134 7.07 -6.60 -12.89
CA TRP A 134 7.12 -6.10 -11.52
C TRP A 134 7.64 -7.16 -10.55
N THR A 135 8.21 -6.73 -9.44
CA THR A 135 8.59 -7.58 -8.32
C THR A 135 7.44 -7.64 -7.33
N THR A 136 7.02 -8.84 -6.94
CA THR A 136 6.01 -9.08 -5.90
C THR A 136 6.67 -9.23 -4.53
N GLY A 137 5.92 -8.97 -3.47
CA GLY A 137 6.39 -9.24 -2.11
C GLY A 137 7.34 -8.17 -1.54
N VAL A 138 7.37 -6.97 -2.14
CA VAL A 138 8.26 -5.91 -1.63
C VAL A 138 7.67 -5.27 -0.37
N PRO A 139 8.46 -5.06 0.70
CA PRO A 139 8.02 -4.27 1.84
C PRO A 139 7.74 -2.82 1.41
N CYS A 140 6.56 -2.29 1.72
CA CYS A 140 6.18 -0.94 1.31
C CYS A 140 5.38 -0.18 2.38
N GLN A 141 5.55 1.13 2.41
CA GLN A 141 4.83 2.05 3.29
C GLN A 141 4.23 3.20 2.48
N ARG A 142 3.37 3.97 3.14
CA ARG A 142 2.88 5.26 2.63
C ARG A 142 2.74 6.24 3.77
N PHE A 143 2.95 7.51 3.47
CA PHE A 143 2.76 8.59 4.43
C PHE A 143 1.28 8.94 4.59
N PHE A 144 0.59 9.22 3.48
CA PHE A 144 -0.78 9.71 3.49
C PHE A 144 -1.75 8.62 3.03
N PRO A 145 -2.91 8.48 3.66
CA PRO A 145 -3.89 7.46 3.28
C PRO A 145 -4.62 7.80 1.97
N SER A 146 -4.76 9.07 1.62
CA SER A 146 -5.56 9.56 0.50
C SER A 146 -4.98 10.83 -0.14
N ARG A 147 -5.53 11.23 -1.30
CA ARG A 147 -5.20 12.46 -2.06
C ARG A 147 -3.76 12.49 -2.59
N ALA A 148 -3.21 13.69 -2.82
CA ALA A 148 -1.97 13.92 -3.54
C ALA A 148 -0.77 13.18 -2.95
N GLY A 149 -0.75 12.99 -1.63
CA GLY A 149 0.31 12.26 -0.93
C GLY A 149 0.16 10.73 -0.88
N SER A 150 -0.93 10.15 -1.39
CA SER A 150 -1.25 8.71 -1.23
C SER A 150 -0.50 7.81 -2.18
N ARG A 151 0.83 7.86 -2.09
CA ARG A 151 1.73 7.03 -2.85
C ARG A 151 2.45 6.05 -1.94
N TRP A 152 2.58 4.82 -2.41
CA TRP A 152 3.40 3.81 -1.78
C TRP A 152 4.86 3.96 -2.21
N PHE A 153 5.77 3.67 -1.30
CA PHE A 153 7.19 3.57 -1.55
C PHE A 153 7.72 2.29 -0.91
N GLU A 154 8.75 1.70 -1.52
CA GLU A 154 9.44 0.54 -0.98
C GLU A 154 10.33 0.95 0.19
N VAL A 155 10.51 0.05 1.15
CA VAL A 155 11.43 0.22 2.27
C VAL A 155 12.27 -1.03 2.45
N GLY A 156 13.47 -0.87 3.02
CA GLY A 156 14.37 -1.95 3.38
C GLY A 156 14.93 -2.76 2.21
N ARG A 157 15.00 -2.18 1.01
CA ARG A 157 15.60 -2.88 -0.14
C ARG A 157 17.07 -3.19 0.15
N GLY A 158 17.43 -4.47 -0.02
CA GLY A 158 18.80 -4.96 0.18
C GLY A 158 19.14 -5.23 1.65
N GLN A 159 18.21 -4.98 2.56
CA GLN A 159 18.34 -5.36 3.95
C GLN A 159 17.80 -6.79 4.06
N THR A 160 18.70 -7.75 4.15
CA THR A 160 18.34 -9.08 4.62
C THR A 160 17.78 -8.89 6.03
N LEU A 161 16.45 -8.97 6.17
CA LEU A 161 15.82 -9.13 7.47
C LEU A 161 16.43 -10.40 8.09
N ALA A 162 17.45 -10.23 8.91
CA ALA A 162 17.99 -11.31 9.73
C ALA A 162 16.81 -11.89 10.51
N GLY A 163 16.65 -13.21 10.38
CA GLY A 163 15.40 -13.90 10.62
C GLY A 163 14.79 -13.64 11.99
N ASN A 164 13.48 -13.39 11.98
CA ASN A 164 12.63 -13.94 13.02
C ASN A 164 11.91 -15.13 12.40
N SER A 165 12.60 -16.27 12.37
CA SER A 165 12.03 -17.59 12.12
C SER A 165 11.12 -17.95 13.30
N GLY A 166 9.95 -17.31 13.36
CA GLY A 166 8.77 -17.83 14.02
C GLY A 166 7.98 -18.57 12.97
N SER A 167 7.96 -19.90 13.08
CA SER A 167 7.18 -20.84 12.28
C SER A 167 5.84 -20.28 11.80
N ALA A 168 5.80 -19.88 10.53
CA ALA A 168 4.56 -19.67 9.81
C ALA A 168 4.07 -21.05 9.38
N GLU A 169 3.04 -21.54 10.07
CA GLU A 169 2.15 -22.59 9.62
C GLU A 169 1.87 -22.42 8.11
N PRO A 170 1.85 -23.49 7.31
CA PRO A 170 1.58 -23.39 5.89
C PRO A 170 0.16 -22.85 5.71
N GLY A 171 0.08 -21.58 5.34
CA GLY A 171 -1.15 -20.91 4.97
C GLY A 171 -1.83 -21.76 3.89
N THR A 172 -3.01 -22.25 4.25
CA THR A 172 -3.90 -23.03 3.41
C THR A 172 -3.94 -22.46 2.00
N ASP A 173 -3.60 -23.34 1.07
CA ASP A 173 -3.53 -23.14 -0.37
C ASP A 173 -4.83 -22.50 -0.91
N ASP A 174 -4.82 -21.18 -1.08
CA ASP A 174 -5.93 -20.43 -1.67
C ASP A 174 -6.30 -20.99 -3.07
N ALA A 175 -5.34 -21.58 -3.79
CA ALA A 175 -5.60 -22.20 -5.09
C ALA A 175 -6.35 -23.54 -4.95
N ALA A 176 -6.09 -24.33 -3.90
CA ALA A 176 -6.83 -25.56 -3.62
C ALA A 176 -8.31 -25.27 -3.28
N TRP A 177 -8.59 -24.18 -2.57
CA TRP A 177 -9.97 -23.72 -2.33
C TRP A 177 -10.69 -23.31 -3.61
N PHE A 178 -10.03 -22.54 -4.50
CA PHE A 178 -10.62 -22.16 -5.79
C PHE A 178 -10.87 -23.36 -6.71
N VAL A 179 -10.01 -24.39 -6.65
CA VAL A 179 -10.20 -25.64 -7.41
C VAL A 179 -11.36 -26.46 -6.82
N ALA A 180 -11.42 -26.63 -5.51
CA ALA A 180 -12.49 -27.39 -4.85
C ALA A 180 -13.89 -26.78 -5.05
N LEU A 181 -14.00 -25.45 -5.02
CA LEU A 181 -15.25 -24.74 -5.32
C LEU A 181 -15.73 -24.95 -6.76
N HIS A 182 -14.80 -25.08 -7.71
CA HIS A 182 -15.14 -25.27 -9.12
C HIS A 182 -15.57 -26.72 -9.41
N ASP A 183 -14.87 -27.69 -8.79
CA ASP A 183 -15.24 -29.11 -8.86
C ASP A 183 -16.60 -29.41 -8.20
N GLU A 184 -16.96 -28.72 -7.09
CA GLU A 184 -18.26 -28.86 -6.44
C GLU A 184 -19.42 -28.30 -7.29
N GLN A 185 -19.18 -27.21 -8.02
CA GLN A 185 -20.17 -26.61 -8.93
C GLN A 185 -20.38 -27.48 -10.19
N GLU A 186 -19.33 -28.13 -10.69
CA GLU A 186 -19.41 -29.03 -11.84
C GLU A 186 -20.14 -30.34 -11.49
N GLN A 187 -19.88 -30.92 -10.31
CA GLN A 187 -20.60 -32.10 -9.83
C GLN A 187 -22.09 -31.83 -9.56
N ARG A 188 -22.44 -30.62 -9.09
CA ARG A 188 -23.84 -30.19 -8.96
C ARG A 188 -24.55 -30.03 -10.30
N PHE A 189 -23.83 -29.59 -11.33
CA PHE A 189 -24.37 -29.45 -12.68
C PHE A 189 -24.59 -30.82 -13.35
N GLU A 190 -23.69 -31.78 -13.12
CA GLU A 190 -23.81 -33.15 -13.65
C GLU A 190 -24.86 -34.01 -12.92
N ALA A 191 -25.10 -33.77 -11.63
CA ALA A 191 -26.12 -34.47 -10.85
C ALA A 191 -27.56 -33.99 -11.14
N GLY A 192 -27.74 -32.75 -11.61
CA GLY A 192 -29.05 -32.20 -12.00
C GLY A 192 -29.51 -32.56 -13.42
N GLY A 193 -28.69 -33.31 -14.19
CA GLY A 193 -28.97 -33.70 -15.58
C GLY A 193 -29.51 -35.12 -15.76
N ARG A 194 -29.91 -35.81 -14.67
CA ARG A 194 -30.50 -37.16 -14.71
C ARG A 194 -31.76 -37.25 -13.83
N GLU A 195 -32.78 -36.49 -14.19
CA GLU A 195 -34.17 -36.81 -13.85
C GLU A 195 -35.00 -36.61 -15.14
N GLU A 196 -35.21 -37.72 -15.86
CA GLU A 196 -36.36 -37.94 -16.75
C GLU A 196 -37.21 -39.05 -16.11
#